data_AF-A0A8G2DXZ3-F1
#
_entry.id   AF-A0A8G2DXZ3-F1
#
_cell.length_a   1.000
_cell.length_b   1.000
_cell.length_c   1.000
_cell.angle_alpha   90.00
_cell.angle_beta   90.00
_cell.angle_gamma   90.00
#
_symmetry.space_group_name_H-M   'P 1'
#
loop_
_entity.id
_entity.type
_entity.pdbx_description
1 polymer ?
#
loop_
_entity_poly.entity_id
_entity_poly.type
_entity_poly.pdbx_seq_one_letter_code
_entity_poly.pdbx_strand_id
1 'polypeptide(L)'
;MVADGLLERRPYRAGPVRHQYALTEGGRSLRPVIVALVDFTTGQEAEPVVVGARTGERLDDSEAYVFTAGPAASAVMRGRYEEWGRA
;
A
#
# COMPACT_ATOMS: atom_id res chain seq x y z
N MET A 1 0.15 12.75 -7.92
CA MET A 1 0.61 11.41 -8.33
C MET A 1 2.04 11.37 -8.88
N VAL A 2 2.42 12.15 -9.90
CA VAL A 2 3.83 12.22 -10.33
C VAL A 2 4.70 12.94 -9.29
N ALA A 3 4.21 14.09 -8.79
CA ALA A 3 4.89 14.83 -7.73
C ALA A 3 5.04 14.02 -6.42
N ASP A 4 4.08 13.13 -6.14
CA ASP A 4 4.09 12.25 -4.96
C ASP A 4 4.95 10.99 -5.17
N GLY A 5 5.69 10.89 -6.28
CA GLY A 5 6.58 9.78 -6.58
C GLY A 5 5.88 8.46 -6.93
N LEU A 6 4.57 8.46 -7.17
CA LEU A 6 3.80 7.24 -7.50
C LEU A 6 3.85 6.90 -8.99
N LEU A 7 4.01 7.91 -9.84
CA LEU A 7 4.06 7.77 -11.29
C LEU A 7 5.30 8.48 -11.85
N GLU A 8 5.91 7.86 -12.86
CA GLU A 8 6.95 8.48 -13.67
C GLU A 8 6.38 8.87 -15.03
N ARG A 9 6.59 10.13 -15.43
CA ARG A 9 6.17 10.63 -16.74
C ARG A 9 7.28 10.41 -17.76
N ARG A 10 7.08 9.51 -18.73
CA ARG A 10 8.06 9.19 -19.79
C ARG A 10 7.51 9.54 -21.18
N PRO A 11 8.27 10.16 -22.08
CA PRO A 11 7.84 10.33 -23.46
C PRO A 11 7.81 8.96 -24.17
N TYR A 12 6.72 8.63 -24.85
CA TYR A 12 6.60 7.38 -25.63
C TYR A 12 6.41 7.62 -27.14
N ARG A 13 6.07 8.85 -27.53
CA ARG A 13 5.92 9.26 -28.92
C ARG A 13 6.51 10.65 -29.08
N ALA A 14 7.26 10.89 -30.16
CA ALA A 14 7.94 12.16 -30.41
C ALA A 14 7.16 13.15 -31.30
N GLY A 15 6.16 12.70 -32.08
CA GLY A 15 5.41 13.58 -33.00
C GLY A 15 3.91 13.29 -33.06
N PRO A 16 3.03 14.07 -32.40
CA PRO A 16 3.31 15.03 -31.30
C PRO A 16 3.86 14.31 -30.05
N VAL A 17 4.54 15.04 -29.17
CA VAL A 17 5.06 14.48 -27.91
C VAL A 17 3.91 13.95 -27.07
N ARG A 18 3.92 12.65 -26.78
CA ARG A 18 2.97 12.02 -25.86
C ARG A 18 3.70 11.35 -24.72
N HIS A 19 3.15 11.51 -23.53
CA HIS A 19 3.70 10.95 -22.31
C HIS A 19 2.90 9.73 -21.87
N GLN A 20 3.61 8.73 -21.38
CA GLN A 20 3.05 7.61 -20.64
C GLN A 20 3.37 7.83 -19.17
N TYR A 21 2.46 7.40 -18.31
CA TYR A 21 2.60 7.46 -16.86
C TYR A 21 2.77 6.04 -16.35
N ALA A 22 4.01 5.66 -16.05
CA ALA A 22 4.33 4.34 -15.56
C ALA A 22 4.36 4.34 -14.03
N LEU A 23 3.84 3.27 -13.40
CA LEU A 23 3.94 3.11 -11.95
C LEU A 23 5.42 3.02 -11.53
N THR A 24 5.77 3.75 -10.48
CA THR A 24 7.04 3.56 -9.76
C THR A 24 6.93 2.38 -8.80
N GLU A 25 7.99 2.07 -8.06
CA GLU A 25 7.93 1.09 -6.96
C GLU A 25 6.94 1.52 -5.86
N GLY A 26 6.96 2.80 -5.46
CA GLY A 26 5.99 3.37 -4.53
C GLY A 26 4.54 3.39 -5.07
N GLY A 27 4.36 3.55 -6.38
CA GLY A 27 3.04 3.38 -7.00
C GLY A 27 2.57 1.92 -6.98
N ARG A 28 3.48 0.96 -7.21
CA ARG A 28 3.15 -0.47 -7.18
C ARG A 28 2.86 -0.99 -5.76
N SER A 29 3.49 -0.44 -4.74
CA SER A 29 3.24 -0.82 -3.35
C SER A 29 1.84 -0.45 -2.86
N LEU A 30 1.12 0.40 -3.59
CA LEU A 30 -0.29 0.70 -3.32
C LEU A 30 -1.25 -0.40 -3.78
N ARG A 31 -0.82 -1.36 -4.60
CA ARG A 31 -1.67 -2.48 -5.08
C ARG A 31 -2.54 -3.10 -3.97
N PRO A 32 -2.02 -3.51 -2.80
CA PRO A 32 -2.86 -4.04 -1.72
C PRO A 32 -3.92 -3.08 -1.16
N VAL A 33 -3.81 -1.77 -1.41
CA VAL A 33 -4.77 -0.74 -0.98
C VAL A 33 -5.75 -0.36 -2.09
N ILE A 34 -5.34 -0.42 -3.37
CA ILE A 34 -6.17 -0.02 -4.53
C ILE A 34 -6.78 -1.20 -5.30
N VAL A 35 -6.36 -2.44 -5.01
CA VAL A 35 -6.90 -3.65 -5.62
C VAL A 35 -7.79 -4.34 -4.61
N ALA A 36 -9.06 -4.51 -4.97
CA ALA A 36 -10.00 -5.33 -4.21
C ALA A 36 -9.64 -6.81 -4.36
N LEU A 37 -9.68 -7.55 -3.25
CA LEU A 37 -9.59 -9.00 -3.29
C LEU A 37 -10.96 -9.53 -3.71
N VAL A 38 -11.01 -10.39 -4.71
CA VAL A 38 -12.26 -10.97 -5.23
C VAL A 38 -12.14 -12.49 -5.25
N ASP A 39 -13.22 -13.15 -4.85
CA ASP A 39 -13.33 -14.60 -5.01
C ASP A 39 -13.35 -14.96 -6.50
N PHE A 40 -12.46 -15.86 -6.91
CA PHE A 40 -12.26 -16.16 -8.32
C PHE A 40 -13.49 -16.83 -8.98
N THR A 41 -14.27 -17.59 -8.20
CA THR A 41 -15.39 -18.37 -8.75
C THR A 41 -16.66 -17.52 -8.85
N THR A 42 -16.90 -16.72 -7.83
CA THR A 42 -18.14 -15.94 -7.67
C THR A 42 -18.00 -14.49 -8.10
N GLY A 43 -16.77 -13.98 -8.20
CA GLY A 43 -16.46 -12.58 -8.49
C GLY A 43 -16.86 -11.62 -7.37
N GLN A 44 -17.30 -12.12 -6.22
CA GLN A 44 -17.67 -11.27 -5.08
C GLN A 44 -16.43 -10.70 -4.41
N GLU A 45 -16.51 -9.44 -4.02
CA GLU A 45 -15.45 -8.78 -3.24
C GLU A 45 -15.33 -9.47 -1.88
N ALA A 46 -14.12 -9.88 -1.55
CA ALA A 46 -13.78 -10.40 -0.25
C ALA A 46 -13.34 -9.22 0.62
N GLU A 47 -13.92 -9.12 1.81
CA GLU A 47 -13.40 -8.23 2.86
C GLU A 47 -12.20 -8.92 3.52
N PRO A 48 -10.94 -8.48 3.27
CA PRO A 48 -9.78 -9.17 3.79
C PRO A 48 -9.60 -8.89 5.28
N VAL A 49 -9.42 -9.94 6.07
CA VAL A 49 -9.11 -9.84 7.50
C VAL A 49 -7.73 -10.43 7.76
N VAL A 50 -6.87 -9.66 8.42
CA VAL A 50 -5.55 -10.16 8.83
C VAL A 50 -5.69 -10.85 10.18
N VAL A 51 -5.22 -12.10 10.25
CA VAL A 51 -5.24 -12.90 11.48
C VAL A 51 -3.85 -13.41 11.85
N GLY A 52 -3.60 -13.59 13.15
CA GLY A 52 -2.40 -14.25 13.65
C GLY A 52 -2.39 -15.71 13.20
N ALA A 53 -1.42 -16.10 12.36
CA ALA A 53 -1.43 -17.42 11.71
C ALA A 53 -1.45 -18.62 12.67
N ARG A 54 -0.98 -18.45 13.91
CA ARG A 54 -0.95 -19.50 14.94
C ARG A 54 -2.15 -19.47 15.89
N THR A 55 -2.75 -18.30 16.08
CA THR A 55 -3.78 -18.07 17.11
C THR A 55 -5.17 -17.88 16.53
N GLY A 56 -5.28 -17.45 15.26
CA GLY A 56 -6.53 -17.10 14.60
C GLY A 56 -7.11 -15.75 15.02
N GLU A 57 -6.42 -15.02 15.90
CA GLU A 57 -6.85 -13.71 16.41
C GLU A 57 -6.79 -12.66 15.31
N ARG A 58 -7.79 -11.75 15.24
CA ARG A 58 -7.74 -10.65 14.28
C ARG A 58 -6.73 -9.60 14.73
N LEU A 59 -5.92 -9.12 13.79
CA LEU A 59 -4.87 -8.13 14.06
C LEU A 59 -5.33 -6.68 13.83
N ASP A 60 -6.61 -6.47 13.54
CA ASP A 60 -7.26 -5.16 13.45
C ASP A 60 -7.81 -4.66 14.80
N ASP A 61 -7.68 -5.47 15.87
CA ASP A 61 -7.96 -5.06 17.23
C ASP A 61 -6.85 -4.12 17.74
N SER A 62 -7.16 -2.82 17.79
CA SER A 62 -6.23 -1.77 18.23
C SER A 62 -5.97 -1.76 19.73
N GLU A 63 -6.80 -2.41 20.54
CA GLU A 63 -6.54 -2.57 21.99
C GLU A 63 -5.52 -3.69 22.24
N ALA A 64 -5.49 -4.70 21.37
CA ALA A 64 -4.56 -5.83 21.45
C ALA A 64 -3.26 -5.64 20.64
N TYR A 65 -3.32 -4.93 19.50
CA TYR A 65 -2.22 -4.84 18.54
C TYR A 65 -1.97 -3.41 18.07
N VAL A 66 -0.68 -3.03 17.99
CA VAL A 66 -0.24 -1.76 17.42
C VAL A 66 0.74 -2.00 16.28
N PHE A 67 0.61 -1.23 15.19
CA PHE A 67 1.61 -1.21 14.14
C PHE A 67 2.83 -0.40 14.57
N THR A 68 4.01 -1.02 14.49
CA THR A 68 5.29 -0.36 14.75
C THR A 68 6.24 -0.53 13.57
N ALA A 69 7.23 0.36 13.47
CA ALA A 69 8.24 0.30 12.44
C ALA A 69 9.18 -0.89 12.66
N GLY A 70 9.27 -1.78 11.68
CA GLY A 70 10.19 -2.92 11.73
C GLY A 70 11.67 -2.53 11.58
N PRO A 71 12.61 -3.46 11.82
CA PRO A 71 14.05 -3.18 11.80
C PRO A 71 14.59 -2.62 10.48
N ALA A 72 13.92 -2.93 9.36
CA ALA A 72 14.28 -2.46 8.02
C ALA A 72 13.56 -1.14 7.63
N ALA A 73 12.76 -0.55 8.51
CA ALA A 73 11.99 0.65 8.17
C ALA A 73 12.90 1.86 7.92
N SER A 74 12.62 2.59 6.84
CA SER A 74 13.29 3.84 6.51
C SER A 74 12.99 4.92 7.56
N ALA A 75 13.85 5.94 7.66
CA ALA A 75 13.64 7.05 8.59
C ALA A 75 12.30 7.78 8.36
N VAL A 76 11.91 7.94 7.10
CA VAL A 76 10.59 8.51 6.73
C VAL A 76 9.45 7.63 7.23
N MET A 77 9.56 6.31 7.10
CA MET A 77 8.53 5.37 7.58
C MET A 77 8.44 5.36 9.10
N ARG A 78 9.58 5.45 9.81
CA ARG A 78 9.64 5.56 11.28
C ARG A 78 8.93 6.81 11.79
N GLY A 79 9.21 7.98 11.18
CA GLY A 79 8.54 9.24 11.56
C GLY A 79 7.02 9.20 11.39
N ARG A 80 6.51 8.47 10.40
CA ARG A 80 5.07 8.31 10.16
C ARG A 80 4.35 7.56 11.29
N TYR A 81 5.00 6.59 11.95
CA TYR A 81 4.39 5.83 13.04
C TYR A 81 4.56 6.49 14.42
N GLU A 82 5.61 7.30 14.62
CA GLU A 82 5.80 8.11 15.84
C GLU A 82 4.76 9.22 16.01
N GLU A 83 4.11 9.63 14.92
CA GLU A 83 3.01 10.62 14.92
C GLU A 83 1.66 9.97 15.26
N TRP A 84 1.42 8.72 14.83
CA TRP A 84 0.20 7.97 15.15
C TRP A 84 0.17 7.39 16.56
N GLY A 85 1.32 7.06 17.16
CA GLY A 85 1.38 6.56 18.56
C GLY A 85 1.21 7.64 19.63
N ARG A 86 0.96 8.91 19.26
CA ARG A 86 0.78 10.06 20.18
C ARG A 86 -0.64 10.64 20.19
N ALA A 87 -1.60 9.98 19.54
CA ALA A 87 -3.03 10.29 19.62
C ALA A 87 -3.75 9.16 20.38
#